data_AF-A0A8H9N1C4-F1
#
_entry.id   AF-A0A8H9N1C4-F1
#
_cell.length_a   1.000
_cell.length_b   1.000
_cell.length_c   1.000
_cell.angle_alpha   90.00
_cell.angle_beta   90.00
_cell.angle_gamma   90.00
#
_symmetry.space_group_name_H-M   'P 1'
#
loop_
_entity.id
_entity.type
_entity.pdbx_description
1 polymer ?
#
loop_
_entity_poly.entity_id
_entity_poly.type
_entity_poly.pdbx_seq_one_letter_code
_entity_poly.pdbx_strand_id
1 'polypeptide(L)'
;MEAENAKRKLKTFILLLEKADEEVGFAQHLLKQTRERYEENERNIQLLELEVDRINKTLQSKQVSVYALKTSMYFSGQLNSGIGFCLSERERISKEFEMRKGTLNKAYRRSFGIKSLIEKNEQIILDAEQKKEQEMIDDISLLRVL
;
A
#
# COMPACT_ATOMS: atom_id res chain seq x y z
N MET A 1 -3.32 -40.55 7.68
CA MET A 1 -2.43 -40.05 6.60
C MET A 1 -2.80 -38.62 6.19
N GLU A 2 -4.08 -38.33 5.95
CA GLU A 2 -4.55 -37.00 5.53
C GLU A 2 -4.32 -35.88 6.57
N ALA A 3 -4.66 -36.11 7.84
CA ALA A 3 -4.43 -35.14 8.93
C ALA A 3 -2.93 -34.83 9.15
N GLU A 4 -2.06 -35.82 8.98
CA GLU A 4 -0.61 -35.61 9.12
C GLU A 4 -0.04 -34.77 7.96
N ASN A 5 -0.54 -35.01 6.75
CA ASN A 5 -0.23 -34.17 5.59
C ASN A 5 -0.76 -32.74 5.77
N ALA A 6 -1.95 -32.56 6.34
CA ALA A 6 -2.51 -31.25 6.68
C ALA A 6 -1.63 -30.52 7.71
N LYS A 7 -1.18 -31.21 8.77
CA LYS A 7 -0.24 -30.66 9.77
C LYS A 7 1.09 -30.21 9.15
N ARG A 8 1.62 -30.96 8.17
CA ARG A 8 2.84 -30.57 7.44
C ARG A 8 2.61 -29.33 6.57
N LYS A 9 1.51 -29.30 5.82
CA LYS A 9 1.12 -28.14 4.99
C LYS A 9 0.89 -26.88 5.81
N LEU A 10 0.30 -27.01 7.00
CA LEU A 10 0.01 -25.90 7.90
C LEU A 10 1.29 -25.13 8.27
N LYS A 11 2.37 -25.84 8.64
CA LYS A 11 3.67 -25.22 8.94
C LYS A 11 4.18 -24.38 7.76
N THR A 12 4.07 -24.91 6.54
CA THR A 12 4.48 -24.19 5.33
C THR A 12 3.59 -22.98 5.07
N PHE A 13 2.27 -23.10 5.23
CA PHE A 13 1.35 -21.99 5.01
C PHE A 13 1.53 -20.88 6.04
N ILE A 14 1.82 -21.18 7.30
CA ILE A 14 2.13 -20.17 8.32
C ILE A 14 3.37 -19.37 7.91
N LEU A 15 4.45 -20.03 7.49
CA LEU A 15 5.65 -19.34 7.00
C LEU A 15 5.36 -18.47 5.76
N LEU A 16 4.55 -18.98 4.82
CA LEU A 16 4.13 -18.22 3.65
C LEU A 16 3.25 -17.02 4.02
N LEU A 17 2.43 -17.16 5.07
CA LEU A 17 1.59 -16.08 5.56
C LEU A 17 2.44 -14.95 6.17
N GLU A 18 3.42 -15.28 6.99
CA GLU A 18 4.37 -14.30 7.55
C GLU A 18 5.01 -13.46 6.44
N LYS A 19 5.53 -14.12 5.39
CA LYS A 19 6.09 -13.42 4.23
C LYS A 19 5.05 -12.58 3.48
N ALA A 20 3.83 -13.09 3.33
CA ALA A 20 2.78 -12.33 2.66
C ALA A 20 2.36 -11.08 3.45
N ASP A 21 2.34 -11.15 4.78
CA ASP A 21 2.03 -10.02 5.65
C ASP A 21 3.18 -8.99 5.68
N GLU A 22 4.44 -9.44 5.63
CA GLU A 22 5.60 -8.55 5.40
C GLU A 22 5.48 -7.79 4.07
N GLU A 23 5.11 -8.49 2.98
CA GLU A 23 4.90 -7.87 1.68
C GLU A 23 3.75 -6.85 1.69
N VAL A 24 2.67 -7.13 2.43
CA VAL A 24 1.58 -6.17 2.66
C VAL A 24 2.11 -4.93 3.37
N GLY A 25 2.84 -5.11 4.47
CA GLY A 25 3.42 -4.01 5.24
C GLY A 25 4.36 -3.14 4.41
N PHE A 26 5.23 -3.77 3.60
CA PHE A 26 6.11 -3.07 2.67
C PHE A 26 5.33 -2.29 1.60
N ALA A 27 4.31 -2.90 0.99
CA ALA A 27 3.47 -2.22 -0.01
C ALA A 27 2.70 -1.03 0.58
N GLN A 28 2.20 -1.15 1.81
CA GLN A 28 1.57 -0.03 2.53
C GLN A 28 2.56 1.11 2.78
N HIS A 29 3.78 0.77 3.23
CA HIS A 29 4.82 1.76 3.48
C HIS A 29 5.17 2.55 2.21
N LEU A 30 5.36 1.85 1.08
CA LEU A 30 5.58 2.49 -0.21
C LEU A 30 4.41 3.40 -0.61
N LEU A 31 3.17 2.94 -0.46
CA LEU A 31 2.01 3.76 -0.80
C LEU A 31 1.94 5.04 0.04
N LYS A 32 2.28 4.95 1.33
CA LYS A 32 2.38 6.10 2.24
C LYS A 32 3.45 7.10 1.78
N GLN A 33 4.65 6.63 1.46
CA GLN A 33 5.72 7.50 0.95
C GLN A 33 5.33 8.23 -0.35
N THR A 34 4.61 7.56 -1.26
CA THR A 34 4.13 8.20 -2.49
C THR A 34 3.10 9.28 -2.20
N ARG A 35 2.22 9.05 -1.23
CA ARG A 35 1.27 10.06 -0.78
C ARG A 35 1.99 11.28 -0.18
N GLU A 36 2.98 11.06 0.66
CA GLU A 36 3.77 12.16 1.25
C GLU A 36 4.47 12.99 0.16
N ARG A 37 5.07 12.33 -0.84
CA ARG A 37 5.65 13.01 -2.01
C ARG A 37 4.62 13.80 -2.82
N TYR A 38 3.40 13.28 -2.96
CA TYR A 38 2.31 14.00 -3.64
C TYR A 38 1.94 15.27 -2.86
N GLU A 39 1.73 15.16 -1.55
CA GLU A 39 1.37 16.29 -0.68
C GLU A 39 2.48 17.35 -0.64
N GLU A 40 3.75 16.94 -0.62
CA GLU A 40 4.89 17.86 -0.73
C GLU A 40 4.91 18.58 -2.08
N ASN A 41 4.68 17.86 -3.18
CA ASN A 41 4.65 18.46 -4.51
C ASN A 41 3.48 19.45 -4.67
N GLU A 42 2.31 19.16 -4.11
CA GLU A 42 1.18 20.10 -4.08
C GLU A 42 1.53 21.39 -3.32
N ARG A 43 2.22 21.28 -2.17
CA ARG A 43 2.69 22.46 -1.44
C ARG A 43 3.67 23.28 -2.27
N ASN A 44 4.57 22.63 -3.02
CA ASN A 44 5.51 23.33 -3.89
C ASN A 44 4.79 24.09 -5.01
N ILE A 45 3.76 23.50 -5.62
CA ILE A 45 2.93 24.20 -6.62
C ILE A 45 2.31 25.46 -6.00
N GLN A 46 1.66 25.33 -4.83
CA GLN A 46 1.02 26.46 -4.15
C GLN A 46 2.01 27.58 -3.81
N LEU A 47 3.20 27.24 -3.32
CA LEU A 47 4.24 28.24 -3.02
C LEU A 47 4.70 28.98 -4.28
N LEU A 48 4.90 28.26 -5.38
CA LEU A 48 5.29 28.87 -6.65
C LEU A 48 4.19 29.76 -7.22
N GLU A 49 2.93 29.33 -7.15
CA GLU A 49 1.77 30.13 -7.59
C GLU A 49 1.64 31.43 -6.79
N LEU A 50 1.78 31.36 -5.46
CA LEU A 50 1.77 32.55 -4.60
C LEU A 50 2.87 33.55 -4.99
N GLU A 51 4.05 33.05 -5.36
CA GLU A 51 5.18 33.91 -5.71
C GLU A 51 5.05 34.48 -7.12
N VAL A 52 4.43 33.74 -8.06
CA VAL A 52 4.00 34.28 -9.35
C VAL A 52 2.98 35.40 -9.16
N ASP A 53 1.98 35.20 -8.31
CA ASP A 53 0.97 36.22 -8.00
C ASP A 53 1.57 37.47 -7.37
N ARG A 54 2.56 37.30 -6.47
CA ARG A 54 3.29 38.41 -5.87
C ARG A 54 4.05 39.22 -6.93
N ILE A 55 4.73 38.54 -7.87
CA ILE A 55 5.43 39.20 -8.97
C ILE A 55 4.44 39.92 -9.89
N ASN A 56 3.30 39.30 -10.22
CA ASN A 56 2.26 39.89 -11.06
C ASN A 56 1.70 41.18 -10.43
N LYS A 57 1.42 41.18 -9.13
CA LYS A 57 1.01 42.40 -8.40
C LYS A 57 2.07 43.49 -8.44
N THR A 58 3.34 43.12 -8.33
CA THR A 58 4.47 44.07 -8.43
C THR A 58 4.52 44.69 -9.83
N LEU A 59 4.42 43.88 -10.88
CA LEU A 59 4.42 44.32 -12.28
C LEU A 59 3.24 45.27 -12.62
N GLN A 60 2.09 45.08 -11.96
CA GLN A 60 0.92 45.94 -12.14
C GLN A 60 1.01 47.29 -11.39
N SER A 61 1.98 47.43 -10.48
CA SER A 61 2.16 48.69 -9.74
C SER A 61 2.80 49.78 -10.63
N LYS A 62 2.27 51.01 -10.56
CA LYS A 62 2.66 52.12 -11.46
C LYS A 62 4.06 52.72 -11.19
N GLN A 63 4.83 52.20 -10.24
CA GLN A 63 6.11 52.76 -9.77
C GLN A 63 7.29 51.77 -9.89
N VAL A 64 7.33 50.94 -10.94
CA VAL A 64 8.43 49.98 -11.14
C VAL A 64 9.42 50.51 -12.18
N SER A 65 10.71 50.52 -11.84
CA SER A 65 11.76 50.86 -12.80
C SER A 65 11.85 49.81 -13.92
N VAL A 66 12.32 50.19 -15.11
CA VAL A 66 12.49 49.26 -16.25
C VAL A 66 13.38 48.06 -15.87
N TYR A 67 14.40 48.28 -15.04
CA TYR A 67 15.25 47.21 -14.54
C TYR A 67 14.48 46.23 -13.65
N ALA A 68 13.71 46.73 -12.69
CA ALA A 68 12.88 45.90 -11.82
C ALA A 68 11.79 45.15 -12.60
N LEU A 69 11.26 45.74 -13.67
CA LEU A 69 10.30 45.09 -14.57
C LEU A 69 10.96 43.91 -15.31
N LYS A 70 12.13 44.11 -15.91
CA LYS A 70 12.87 43.07 -16.63
C LYS A 70 13.24 41.90 -15.72
N THR A 71 13.72 42.20 -14.51
CA THR A 71 14.07 41.19 -13.51
C THR A 71 12.84 40.40 -13.06
N SER A 72 11.71 41.08 -12.81
CA SER A 72 10.44 40.45 -12.44
C SER A 72 9.90 39.52 -13.54
N MET A 73 9.97 39.94 -14.80
CA MET A 73 9.58 39.09 -15.95
C MET A 73 10.47 37.85 -16.07
N TYR A 74 11.78 37.99 -15.85
CA TYR A 74 12.72 36.86 -15.87
C TYR A 74 12.39 35.83 -14.78
N PHE A 75 12.20 36.27 -13.53
CA PHE A 75 11.82 35.38 -12.43
C PHE A 75 10.45 34.75 -12.63
N SER A 76 9.46 35.50 -13.14
CA SER A 76 8.14 34.95 -13.49
C SER A 76 8.26 33.80 -14.50
N GLY A 77 9.12 33.94 -15.53
CA GLY A 77 9.40 32.86 -16.47
C GLY A 77 9.99 31.61 -15.80
N GLN A 78 10.96 31.79 -14.89
CA GLN A 78 11.55 30.67 -14.15
C GLN A 78 10.54 29.97 -13.22
N LEU A 79 9.72 30.74 -12.51
CA LEU A 79 8.69 30.20 -11.63
C LEU A 79 7.63 29.42 -12.41
N ASN A 80 7.15 29.95 -13.55
CA ASN A 80 6.21 29.23 -14.41
C ASN A 80 6.80 27.92 -14.95
N SER A 81 8.09 27.90 -15.29
CA SER A 81 8.78 26.65 -15.65
C SER A 81 8.85 25.68 -14.48
N GLY A 82 9.10 26.16 -13.26
CA GLY A 82 9.07 25.37 -12.04
C GLY A 82 7.69 24.76 -11.76
N ILE A 83 6.62 25.54 -11.93
CA ILE A 83 5.23 25.07 -11.80
C ILE A 83 4.98 23.96 -12.83
N GLY A 84 5.39 24.15 -14.09
CA GLY A 84 5.27 23.15 -15.14
C GLY A 84 5.96 21.82 -14.77
N PHE A 85 7.15 21.89 -14.18
CA PHE A 85 7.84 20.71 -13.66
C PHE A 85 7.05 20.02 -12.54
N CYS A 86 6.59 20.77 -11.55
CA CYS A 86 5.79 20.21 -10.45
C CYS A 86 4.47 19.60 -10.93
N LEU A 87 3.81 20.17 -11.93
CA LEU A 87 2.59 19.60 -12.53
C LEU A 87 2.87 18.27 -13.25
N SER A 88 4.00 18.17 -13.96
CA SER A 88 4.45 16.91 -14.57
C SER A 88 4.76 15.85 -13.51
N GLU A 89 5.49 16.24 -12.46
CA GLU A 89 5.79 15.37 -11.33
C GLU A 89 4.53 14.91 -10.60
N ARG A 90 3.53 15.78 -10.45
CA ARG A 90 2.21 15.43 -9.90
C ARG A 90 1.56 14.29 -10.68
N GLU A 91 1.53 14.40 -12.00
CA GLU A 91 0.95 13.35 -12.86
C GLU A 91 1.73 12.04 -12.74
N ARG A 92 3.07 12.13 -12.70
CA ARG A 92 3.95 10.97 -12.50
C ARG A 92 3.68 10.26 -11.17
N ILE A 93 3.61 11.03 -10.08
CA ILE A 93 3.33 10.52 -8.73
C ILE A 93 1.93 9.92 -8.65
N SER A 94 0.93 10.52 -9.29
CA SER A 94 -0.43 9.95 -9.36
C SER A 94 -0.45 8.58 -10.05
N LYS A 95 0.25 8.43 -11.18
CA LYS A 95 0.38 7.13 -11.87
C LYS A 95 1.11 6.12 -10.99
N GLU A 96 2.17 6.54 -10.32
CA GLU A 96 2.91 5.72 -9.36
C GLU A 96 2.03 5.26 -8.19
N PHE A 97 1.16 6.13 -7.68
CA PHE A 97 0.22 5.82 -6.61
C PHE A 97 -0.76 4.72 -7.01
N GLU A 98 -1.37 4.81 -8.19
CA GLU A 98 -2.29 3.77 -8.69
C GLU A 98 -1.59 2.43 -8.91
N MET A 99 -0.35 2.44 -9.41
CA MET A 99 0.46 1.21 -9.52
C MET A 99 0.73 0.59 -8.15
N ARG A 100 1.15 1.40 -7.16
CA ARG A 100 1.44 0.93 -5.79
C ARG A 100 0.17 0.41 -5.10
N LYS A 101 -0.98 1.05 -5.31
CA LYS A 101 -2.29 0.56 -4.84
C LYS A 101 -2.64 -0.79 -5.45
N GLY A 102 -2.35 -0.98 -6.73
CA GLY A 102 -2.47 -2.29 -7.40
C GLY A 102 -1.59 -3.37 -6.76
N THR A 103 -0.34 -3.04 -6.45
CA THR A 103 0.59 -3.94 -5.74
C THR A 103 0.09 -4.31 -4.35
N LEU A 104 -0.38 -3.32 -3.58
CA LEU A 104 -0.95 -3.54 -2.25
C LEU A 104 -2.17 -4.48 -2.31
N ASN A 105 -3.08 -4.27 -3.26
CA ASN A 105 -4.24 -5.14 -3.45
C ASN A 105 -3.83 -6.58 -3.79
N LYS A 106 -2.79 -6.78 -4.62
CA LYS A 106 -2.25 -8.11 -4.92
C LYS A 106 -1.62 -8.77 -3.68
N ALA A 107 -0.93 -8.01 -2.84
CA ALA A 107 -0.37 -8.50 -1.59
C ALA A 107 -1.48 -8.95 -0.63
N TYR A 108 -2.52 -8.12 -0.44
CA TYR A 108 -3.68 -8.49 0.38
C TYR A 108 -4.39 -9.75 -0.10
N ARG A 109 -4.61 -9.89 -1.42
CA ARG A 109 -5.23 -11.10 -1.98
C ARG A 109 -4.41 -12.35 -1.71
N ARG A 110 -3.07 -12.25 -1.77
CA ARG A 110 -2.18 -13.38 -1.45
C ARG A 110 -2.24 -13.74 0.05
N SER A 111 -2.11 -12.77 0.95
CA SER A 111 -2.25 -12.99 2.39
C SER A 111 -3.61 -13.63 2.72
N PHE A 112 -4.71 -13.07 2.20
CA PHE A 112 -6.05 -13.62 2.39
C PHE A 112 -6.20 -15.05 1.84
N GLY A 113 -5.67 -15.32 0.65
CA GLY A 113 -5.68 -16.66 0.07
C GLY A 113 -4.95 -17.69 0.93
N ILE A 114 -3.81 -17.31 1.51
CA ILE A 114 -3.06 -18.19 2.42
C ILE A 114 -3.82 -18.40 3.74
N LYS A 115 -4.43 -17.37 4.31
CA LYS A 115 -5.28 -17.51 5.51
C LYS A 115 -6.41 -18.51 5.28
N SER A 116 -7.09 -18.43 4.14
CA SER A 116 -8.14 -19.41 3.78
C SER A 116 -7.59 -20.83 3.64
N LEU A 117 -6.35 -21.01 3.16
CA LEU A 117 -5.73 -22.34 3.10
C LEU A 117 -5.37 -22.87 4.50
N ILE A 118 -4.93 -22.01 5.40
CA ILE A 118 -4.67 -22.34 6.81
C ILE A 118 -5.96 -22.83 7.46
N GLU A 119 -7.03 -22.03 7.42
CA GLU A 119 -8.34 -22.36 7.99
C GLU A 119 -8.86 -23.73 7.49
N LYS A 120 -8.75 -23.98 6.18
CA LYS A 120 -9.14 -25.28 5.61
C LYS A 120 -8.33 -26.45 6.15
N ASN A 121 -7.02 -26.27 6.37
CA ASN A 121 -6.18 -27.34 6.90
C ASN A 121 -6.40 -27.54 8.40
N GLU A 122 -6.66 -26.48 9.15
CA GLU A 122 -7.06 -26.56 10.55
C GLU A 122 -8.36 -27.35 10.71
N GLN A 123 -9.35 -27.09 9.85
CA GLN A 123 -10.60 -27.86 9.87
C GLN A 123 -10.38 -29.34 9.58
N ILE A 124 -9.56 -29.69 8.56
CA ILE A 124 -9.23 -31.09 8.24
C ILE A 124 -8.57 -31.79 9.44
N ILE A 125 -7.72 -31.07 10.18
CA ILE A 125 -7.06 -31.61 11.38
C ILE A 125 -8.08 -31.85 12.48
N LEU A 126 -8.95 -30.86 12.74
CA LEU A 126 -10.00 -30.93 13.75
C LEU A 126 -10.96 -32.09 13.49
N ASP A 127 -11.46 -32.22 12.26
CA ASP A 127 -12.39 -33.28 11.87
C ASP A 127 -11.75 -34.67 12.05
N ALA A 128 -10.46 -34.80 11.73
CA ALA A 128 -9.73 -36.04 11.91
C ALA A 128 -9.46 -36.38 13.39
N GLU A 129 -9.26 -35.38 14.24
CA GLU A 129 -9.10 -35.57 15.69
C GLU A 129 -10.43 -35.97 16.34
N GLN A 130 -11.53 -35.30 15.99
CA GLN A 130 -12.88 -35.65 16.45
C GLN A 130 -13.27 -37.08 16.04
N LYS A 131 -12.97 -37.46 14.79
CA LYS A 131 -13.26 -38.83 14.32
C LYS A 131 -12.51 -39.88 15.12
N LYS A 132 -11.23 -39.65 15.44
CA LYS A 132 -10.45 -40.57 16.28
C LYS A 132 -10.99 -40.66 17.70
N GLU A 133 -11.40 -39.53 18.28
CA GLU A 133 -11.99 -39.50 19.60
C GLU A 133 -13.31 -40.28 19.64
N GLN A 134 -14.16 -40.11 18.62
CA GLN A 134 -15.39 -40.88 18.49
C GLN A 134 -15.13 -42.39 18.34
N GLU A 135 -14.18 -42.80 17.48
CA GLU A 135 -13.78 -44.20 17.34
C GLU A 135 -13.33 -44.80 18.68
N MET A 136 -12.55 -44.05 19.49
CA MET A 136 -12.15 -44.49 20.83
C MET A 136 -13.33 -44.63 21.80
N ILE A 137 -14.29 -43.70 21.76
CA ILE A 137 -15.49 -43.76 22.61
C ILE A 137 -16.35 -44.98 22.25
N ASP A 138 -16.51 -45.25 20.95
CA ASP A 138 -17.28 -46.39 20.44
C ASP A 138 -16.63 -47.72 20.85
N ASP A 139 -15.30 -47.84 20.72
CA ASP A 139 -14.52 -49.01 21.15
C ASP A 139 -14.65 -49.27 22.66
N ILE A 140 -14.53 -48.23 23.49
CA ILE A 140 -14.72 -48.34 24.94
C ILE A 140 -16.16 -48.77 25.29
N SER A 141 -17.14 -48.25 24.55
CA SER A 141 -18.55 -48.58 24.76
C SER A 141 -18.84 -50.05 24.42
N LEU A 142 -18.28 -50.56 23.33
CA LEU A 142 -18.36 -51.97 22.95
C LEU A 142 -17.74 -52.88 24.02
N LEU A 143 -16.59 -52.51 24.56
CA LEU A 143 -15.90 -53.27 25.62
C LEU A 143 -16.66 -53.30 26.96
N ARG A 144 -17.54 -52.32 27.24
CA ARG A 144 -18.37 -52.30 28.46
C ARG A 144 -19.64 -53.16 28.36
N VAL A 145 -20.04 -53.56 27.16
CA VAL A 145 -21.25 -54.35 26.90
C VAL A 145 -20.96 -55.87 26.87
N LEU A 146 -19.68 -56.25 26.76
CA LEU A 146 -19.16 -57.62 26.88
C LEU A 146 -18.80 -57.96 28.33
#